data_AF-A0A068V907-F1
#
_entry.id   AF-A0A068V907-F1
#
_cell.length_a   1.000
_cell.length_b   1.000
_cell.length_c   1.000
_cell.angle_alpha   90.00
_cell.angle_beta   90.00
_cell.angle_gamma   90.00
#
_symmetry.space_group_name_H-M   'P 1'
#
loop_
_entity.id
_entity.type
_entity.pdbx_description
1 polymer ?
#
loop_
_entity_poly.entity_id
_entity_poly.type
_entity_poly.pdbx_seq_one_letter_code
_entity_poly.pdbx_strand_id
1 'polypeptide(L)'
;MVNQKFNSIRNPQEQRFEEMNQRILAIGQRIDKHEEVVEKLLVSSGSNLEKTIQDTKQRCMKLKFNRNISVPIRTGEQIKGEGGSNLQLSLIDNCTGAVVDFGREASAKVEIVALKGDLDDDEGDAWTAEQFQSKIARDREGKQYVLAGNLQPKLNKGTVSLSDVMFRSSQRHNGGIFKLGAWVVDTFDGSQVIEAKTKSFKVLDYRGKYT
;
A
#
# COMPACT_ATOMS: atom_id res chain seq x y z
N MET A 1 37.55 91.62 30.01
CA MET A 1 36.44 90.63 30.10
C MET A 1 36.65 89.62 29.00
N VAL A 2 37.33 88.50 29.29
CA VAL A 2 37.79 87.57 28.25
C VAL A 2 37.58 86.12 28.71
N ASN A 3 37.04 85.33 27.78
CA ASN A 3 37.01 83.88 27.69
C ASN A 3 36.08 83.08 28.59
N GLN A 4 35.46 82.00 28.13
CA GLN A 4 34.96 81.56 26.82
C GLN A 4 34.26 80.24 27.18
N LYS A 5 33.11 79.97 26.56
CA LYS A 5 32.36 78.71 26.70
C LYS A 5 33.28 77.49 26.56
N PHE A 6 33.59 76.79 27.65
CA PHE A 6 34.07 75.41 27.57
C PHE A 6 32.85 74.50 27.48
N ASN A 7 32.36 74.32 26.25
CA ASN A 7 31.50 73.19 25.93
C ASN A 7 32.26 71.91 26.29
N SER A 8 31.61 71.04 27.06
CA SER A 8 32.10 69.70 27.39
C SER A 8 32.38 68.91 26.10
N ILE A 9 33.65 68.79 25.72
CA ILE A 9 34.09 68.01 24.56
C ILE A 9 34.08 66.54 25.02
N ARG A 10 33.00 65.82 24.69
CA ARG A 10 32.98 64.36 24.82
C ARG A 10 34.10 63.76 23.99
N ASN A 11 34.86 62.82 24.57
CA ASN A 11 35.94 62.14 23.89
C ASN A 11 35.39 61.37 22.67
N PRO A 12 35.84 61.68 21.43
CA PRO A 12 35.35 61.00 20.23
C PRO A 12 35.56 59.48 20.24
N GLN A 13 36.57 58.98 20.97
CA GLN A 13 36.82 57.54 21.11
C GLN A 13 35.78 56.85 22.00
N GLU A 14 35.39 57.49 23.12
CA GLU A 14 34.35 56.96 24.02
C GLU A 14 32.98 56.94 23.34
N GLN A 15 32.67 57.96 22.54
CA GLN A 15 31.42 57.99 21.78
C GLN A 15 31.35 56.85 20.75
N ARG A 16 32.45 56.55 20.07
CA ARG A 16 32.52 55.41 19.12
C ARG A 16 32.42 54.07 19.83
N PHE A 17 33.00 53.94 21.02
CA PHE A 17 32.91 52.73 21.82
C PHE A 17 31.46 52.50 22.31
N GLU A 18 30.77 53.55 22.76
CA GLU A 18 29.37 53.45 23.17
C GLU A 18 28.45 53.12 22.00
N GLU A 19 28.63 53.75 20.84
CA GLU A 19 27.88 53.40 19.62
C GLU A 19 28.10 51.94 19.20
N MET A 20 29.32 51.43 19.36
CA MET A 20 29.64 50.03 19.09
C MET A 20 28.94 49.08 20.07
N ASN A 21 28.91 49.41 21.36
CA ASN A 21 28.22 48.62 22.38
C ASN A 21 26.71 48.59 22.14
N GLN A 22 26.10 49.72 21.77
CA GLN A 22 24.67 49.77 21.42
C GLN A 22 24.36 48.90 20.18
N ARG A 23 25.27 48.87 19.19
CA ARG A 23 25.12 47.99 18.01
C ARG A 23 25.24 46.51 18.38
N ILE A 24 26.18 46.14 19.24
CA ILE A 24 26.34 44.76 19.73
C ILE A 24 25.07 44.32 20.46
N LEU A 25 24.51 45.17 21.30
CA LEU A 25 23.28 44.88 22.04
C LEU A 25 22.08 44.66 21.10
N ALA A 26 21.95 45.50 20.07
CA ALA A 26 20.89 45.37 19.07
C ALA A 26 21.04 44.11 18.21
N ILE A 27 22.27 43.65 17.96
CA ILE A 27 22.52 42.38 17.27
C ILE A 27 22.08 41.20 18.15
N GLY A 28 22.43 41.22 19.45
CA GLY A 28 22.00 40.19 20.41
C GLY A 28 20.48 40.02 20.42
N GLN A 29 19.73 41.11 20.58
CA GLN A 29 18.26 41.08 20.56
C GLN A 29 17.67 40.54 19.26
N ARG A 30 18.33 40.76 18.12
CA ARG A 30 17.89 40.22 16.83
C ARG A 30 18.15 38.72 16.73
N ILE A 31 19.26 38.23 17.28
CA ILE A 31 19.59 36.81 17.31
C ILE A 31 18.57 36.06 18.18
N ASP A 32 18.30 36.56 19.38
CA ASP A 32 17.31 35.95 20.30
C ASP A 32 15.93 35.84 19.64
N LYS A 33 15.49 36.89 18.94
CA LYS A 33 14.22 36.88 18.19
C LYS A 33 14.21 35.89 17.04
N HIS A 34 15.34 35.71 16.35
CA HIS A 34 15.45 34.71 15.29
C HIS A 34 15.42 33.29 15.85
N GLU A 35 16.03 33.05 17.01
CA GLU A 35 16.03 31.76 17.70
C GLU A 35 14.60 31.34 18.11
N GLU A 36 13.83 32.25 18.70
CA GLU A 36 12.41 32.02 19.04
C GLU A 36 11.56 31.64 17.80
N VAL A 37 11.78 32.34 16.68
CA VAL A 37 11.08 32.05 15.41
C VAL A 37 11.47 30.67 14.87
N VAL A 38 12.75 30.30 14.98
CA VAL A 38 13.24 28.97 14.56
C VAL A 38 12.63 27.88 15.42
N GLU A 39 12.60 28.03 16.76
CA GLU A 39 11.97 27.06 17.66
C GLU A 39 10.47 26.88 17.33
N LYS A 40 9.75 27.98 17.11
CA LYS A 40 8.33 27.94 16.74
C LYS A 40 8.08 27.29 15.37
N LEU A 41 8.98 27.50 14.41
CA LEU A 41 8.94 26.84 13.10
C LEU A 41 9.24 25.35 13.20
N LEU A 42 10.16 24.93 14.08
CA LEU A 42 10.47 23.52 14.32
C LEU A 42 9.28 22.79 14.96
N VAL A 43 8.64 23.39 15.97
CA VAL A 43 7.46 22.83 16.64
C VAL A 43 6.24 22.74 15.72
N SER A 44 5.99 23.77 14.90
CA SER A 44 4.88 23.76 13.93
C SER A 44 5.12 22.81 12.75
N SER A 45 6.38 22.60 12.33
CA SER A 45 6.71 21.65 11.25
C SER A 45 6.64 20.20 11.73
N GLY A 46 7.07 19.90 12.96
CA GLY A 46 6.97 18.56 13.54
C GLY A 46 5.52 18.10 13.73
N SER A 47 4.66 18.97 14.28
CA SER A 47 3.25 18.65 14.52
C SER A 47 2.41 18.49 13.23
N ASN A 48 2.74 19.23 12.17
CA ASN A 48 2.10 19.08 10.86
C ASN A 48 2.57 17.82 10.13
N LEU A 49 3.85 17.44 10.26
CA LEU A 49 4.37 16.20 9.70
C LEU A 49 3.79 14.98 10.41
N GLU A 50 3.69 14.98 11.75
CA GLU A 50 3.07 13.90 12.51
C GLU A 50 1.57 13.77 12.19
N LYS A 51 0.82 14.88 12.10
CA LYS A 51 -0.58 14.84 11.64
C LYS A 51 -0.71 14.34 10.20
N THR A 52 0.17 14.78 9.30
CA THR A 52 0.16 14.30 7.91
C THR A 52 0.51 12.83 7.82
N ILE A 53 1.46 12.33 8.62
CA ILE A 53 1.81 10.89 8.70
C ILE A 53 0.66 10.10 9.33
N GLN A 54 -0.04 10.64 10.33
CA GLN A 54 -1.18 9.98 10.97
C GLN A 54 -2.42 9.95 10.07
N ASP A 55 -2.69 11.03 9.31
CA ASP A 55 -3.77 11.13 8.33
C ASP A 55 -3.45 10.37 7.02
N THR A 56 -2.18 10.23 6.64
CA THR A 56 -1.75 9.35 5.53
C THR A 56 -1.56 7.89 5.96
N LYS A 57 -1.68 7.57 7.25
CA LYS A 57 -1.81 6.20 7.74
C LYS A 57 -3.22 5.66 7.54
N GLN A 58 -3.79 5.92 6.36
CA GLN A 58 -4.73 5.00 5.74
C GLN A 58 -4.08 3.61 5.87
N ARG A 59 -4.69 2.69 6.61
CA ARG A 59 -4.13 1.34 6.76
C ARG A 59 -4.10 0.71 5.37
N CYS A 60 -2.98 0.86 4.67
CA CYS A 60 -2.75 0.21 3.40
C CYS A 60 -2.63 -1.27 3.69
N MET A 61 -3.68 -2.01 3.40
CA MET A 61 -3.73 -3.46 3.53
C MET A 61 -3.69 -4.07 2.15
N LYS A 62 -3.25 -5.32 2.05
CA LYS A 62 -3.28 -6.07 0.80
C LYS A 62 -3.69 -7.51 1.04
N LEU A 63 -4.39 -8.08 0.08
CA LEU A 63 -4.56 -9.52 0.03
C LEU A 63 -3.28 -10.18 -0.50
N LYS A 64 -2.95 -11.36 0.01
CA LYS A 64 -1.80 -12.14 -0.42
C LYS A 64 -2.12 -13.63 -0.45
N PHE A 65 -1.80 -14.30 -1.54
CA PHE A 65 -1.74 -15.76 -1.56
C PHE A 65 -0.49 -16.23 -0.82
N ASN A 66 -0.66 -17.08 0.20
CA ASN A 66 0.43 -17.46 1.10
C ASN A 66 1.47 -18.37 0.44
N ARG A 67 1.08 -19.04 -0.65
CA ARG A 67 1.93 -19.95 -1.43
C ARG A 67 1.66 -19.75 -2.91
N ASN A 68 2.64 -20.11 -3.73
CA ASN A 68 2.45 -20.25 -5.16
C ASN A 68 1.49 -21.41 -5.46
N ILE A 69 0.93 -21.39 -6.66
CA ILE A 69 0.06 -22.45 -7.16
C ILE A 69 0.88 -23.67 -7.55
N SER A 70 0.44 -24.85 -7.15
CA SER A 70 1.02 -26.13 -7.56
C SER A 70 0.63 -26.44 -9.00
N VAL A 71 1.58 -26.35 -9.92
CA VAL A 71 1.41 -26.71 -11.33
C VAL A 71 1.79 -28.18 -11.58
N PRO A 72 1.23 -28.84 -12.62
CA PRO A 72 0.27 -28.34 -13.61
C PRO A 72 -1.16 -28.24 -13.05
N ILE A 73 -1.93 -27.25 -13.54
CA ILE A 73 -3.35 -27.09 -13.23
C ILE A 73 -4.19 -27.73 -14.32
N ARG A 74 -5.19 -28.53 -13.94
CA ARG A 74 -6.16 -29.14 -14.86
C ARG A 74 -7.57 -28.67 -14.57
N THR A 75 -8.40 -28.62 -15.61
CA THR A 75 -9.82 -28.35 -15.44
C THR A 75 -10.49 -29.45 -14.60
N GLY A 76 -11.45 -29.05 -13.76
CA GLY A 76 -12.14 -29.95 -12.84
C GLY A 76 -11.31 -30.42 -11.62
N GLU A 77 -10.01 -30.10 -11.55
CA GLU A 77 -9.16 -30.38 -10.39
C GLU A 77 -9.09 -29.14 -9.48
N GLN A 78 -9.06 -29.36 -8.16
CA GLN A 78 -8.87 -28.30 -7.17
C GLN A 78 -7.52 -27.61 -7.40
N ILE A 79 -7.52 -26.28 -7.40
CA ILE A 79 -6.29 -25.49 -7.39
C ILE A 79 -5.68 -25.59 -6.00
N LYS A 80 -4.45 -26.10 -5.94
CA LYS A 80 -3.69 -26.30 -4.70
C LYS A 80 -2.47 -25.39 -4.64
N GLY A 81 -2.00 -25.13 -3.43
CA GLY A 81 -0.71 -24.50 -3.21
C GLY A 81 0.44 -25.50 -3.37
N GLU A 82 1.65 -25.02 -3.62
CA GLU A 82 2.88 -25.83 -3.61
C GLU A 82 2.95 -26.72 -2.34
N GLY A 83 3.32 -27.99 -2.54
CA GLY A 83 3.28 -29.01 -1.48
C GLY A 83 1.92 -29.71 -1.35
N GLY A 84 0.96 -29.43 -2.22
CA GLY A 84 -0.34 -30.11 -2.27
C GLY A 84 -1.34 -29.67 -1.20
N SER A 85 -1.01 -28.63 -0.42
CA SER A 85 -1.91 -28.05 0.56
C SER A 85 -3.02 -27.25 -0.11
N ASN A 86 -4.11 -26.98 0.63
CA ASN A 86 -5.08 -25.99 0.21
C ASN A 86 -4.39 -24.63 0.02
N LEU A 87 -4.83 -23.89 -0.99
CA LEU A 87 -4.35 -22.53 -1.18
C LEU A 87 -4.91 -21.65 -0.06
N GLN A 88 -4.10 -20.76 0.49
CA GLN A 88 -4.52 -19.83 1.54
C GLN A 88 -4.36 -18.39 1.07
N LEU A 89 -5.32 -17.56 1.45
CA LEU A 89 -5.33 -16.13 1.24
C LEU A 89 -5.31 -15.43 2.60
N SER A 90 -4.47 -14.41 2.74
CA SER A 90 -4.39 -13.59 3.95
C SER A 90 -4.51 -12.11 3.65
N LEU A 91 -5.09 -11.36 4.57
CA LEU A 91 -5.03 -9.91 4.64
C LEU A 91 -3.75 -9.51 5.39
N ILE A 92 -2.92 -8.71 4.74
CA ILE A 92 -1.60 -8.31 5.21
C ILE A 92 -1.55 -6.80 5.37
N ASP A 93 -1.03 -6.33 6.49
CA ASP A 93 -0.68 -4.93 6.71
C ASP A 93 0.55 -4.60 5.85
N ASN A 94 0.43 -3.62 4.96
CA ASN A 94 1.48 -3.34 3.98
C ASN A 94 2.73 -2.70 4.58
N CYS A 95 2.64 -2.13 5.79
CA CYS A 95 3.77 -1.51 6.49
C CYS A 95 4.59 -2.57 7.26
N THR A 96 3.92 -3.49 7.93
CA THR A 96 4.55 -4.47 8.83
C THR A 96 4.74 -5.85 8.17
N GLY A 97 3.98 -6.15 7.12
CA GLY A 97 3.92 -7.48 6.52
C GLY A 97 3.20 -8.52 7.38
N ALA A 98 2.62 -8.13 8.52
CA ALA A 98 1.90 -9.01 9.42
C ALA A 98 0.48 -9.28 8.92
N VAL A 99 -0.08 -10.43 9.31
CA VAL A 99 -1.50 -10.73 9.08
C VAL A 99 -2.35 -9.80 9.95
N VAL A 100 -3.36 -9.18 9.35
CA VAL A 100 -4.35 -8.38 10.06
C VAL A 100 -5.46 -9.31 10.56
N ASP A 101 -5.44 -9.67 11.84
CA ASP A 101 -6.33 -10.66 12.43
C ASP A 101 -7.53 -10.08 13.21
N PHE A 102 -7.63 -8.74 13.28
CA PHE A 102 -8.71 -8.01 13.93
C PHE A 102 -9.29 -6.91 13.04
N GLY A 103 -10.47 -6.40 13.40
CA GLY A 103 -11.19 -5.37 12.64
C GLY A 103 -12.21 -5.94 11.66
N ARG A 104 -12.93 -5.05 10.97
CA ARG A 104 -13.96 -5.45 10.00
C ARG A 104 -13.32 -6.08 8.76
N GLU A 105 -12.15 -5.58 8.39
CA GLU A 105 -11.34 -6.00 7.26
C GLU A 105 -10.87 -7.45 7.44
N ALA A 106 -10.51 -7.85 8.66
CA ALA A 106 -10.12 -9.23 8.98
C ALA A 106 -11.26 -10.26 8.84
N SER A 107 -12.51 -9.80 8.68
CA SER A 107 -13.70 -10.64 8.46
C SER A 107 -14.40 -10.35 7.12
N ALA A 108 -13.72 -9.63 6.23
CA ALA A 108 -14.28 -9.17 4.98
C ALA A 108 -14.66 -10.31 4.03
N LYS A 109 -15.71 -10.11 3.24
CA LYS A 109 -16.02 -10.94 2.09
C LYS A 109 -15.04 -10.65 0.96
N VAL A 110 -14.35 -11.68 0.49
CA VAL A 110 -13.47 -11.60 -0.68
C VAL A 110 -14.13 -12.30 -1.85
N GLU A 111 -13.67 -11.99 -3.05
CA GLU A 111 -14.04 -12.71 -4.27
C GLU A 111 -12.79 -13.19 -5.00
N ILE A 112 -12.85 -14.43 -5.48
CA ILE A 112 -11.78 -15.15 -6.15
C ILE A 112 -12.11 -15.26 -7.63
N VAL A 113 -11.20 -14.82 -8.48
CA VAL A 113 -11.38 -14.76 -9.93
C VAL A 113 -10.18 -15.34 -10.65
N ALA A 114 -10.38 -15.82 -11.87
CA ALA A 114 -9.27 -16.05 -12.79
C ALA A 114 -9.06 -14.79 -13.62
N LEU A 115 -7.81 -14.42 -13.82
CA LEU A 115 -7.39 -13.30 -14.64
C LEU A 115 -6.71 -13.86 -15.89
N LYS A 116 -6.94 -13.25 -17.05
CA LYS A 116 -6.18 -13.57 -18.27
C LYS A 116 -4.73 -13.18 -18.03
N GLY A 117 -3.82 -14.13 -18.21
CA GLY A 117 -2.38 -13.93 -18.06
C GLY A 117 -1.64 -14.12 -19.38
N ASP A 118 -0.36 -13.76 -19.35
CA ASP A 118 0.62 -14.04 -20.41
C ASP A 118 1.87 -14.69 -19.79
N LEU A 119 2.72 -15.34 -20.60
CA LEU A 119 4.01 -15.88 -20.15
C LEU A 119 5.03 -14.78 -19.88
N ASP A 120 4.92 -13.66 -20.59
CA ASP A 120 5.83 -12.51 -20.48
C ASP A 120 5.34 -11.47 -19.44
N ASP A 121 4.30 -11.81 -18.69
CA ASP A 121 3.61 -10.89 -17.78
C ASP A 121 4.41 -10.74 -16.47
N ASP A 122 5.21 -9.67 -16.40
CA ASP A 122 6.10 -9.40 -15.26
C ASP A 122 5.30 -9.17 -13.96
N GLU A 123 5.83 -9.64 -12.84
CA GLU A 123 5.14 -9.64 -11.54
C GLU A 123 4.99 -8.22 -10.95
N GLY A 124 5.66 -7.23 -11.55
CA GLY A 124 5.82 -5.87 -11.05
C GLY A 124 4.83 -4.82 -11.55
N ASP A 125 3.95 -5.14 -12.50
CA ASP A 125 3.01 -4.14 -13.01
C ASP A 125 1.91 -3.84 -11.97
N ALA A 126 1.97 -2.63 -11.41
CA ALA A 126 0.96 -2.09 -10.51
C ALA A 126 -0.34 -1.85 -11.28
N TRP A 127 -1.19 -2.88 -11.36
CA TRP A 127 -2.50 -2.75 -11.98
C TRP A 127 -3.40 -1.82 -11.17
N THR A 128 -4.11 -0.91 -11.86
CA THR A 128 -5.26 -0.22 -11.27
C THR A 128 -6.41 -1.21 -11.04
N ALA A 129 -7.39 -0.84 -10.22
CA ALA A 129 -8.59 -1.65 -10.01
C ALA A 129 -9.34 -1.92 -11.33
N GLU A 130 -9.40 -0.93 -12.23
CA GLU A 130 -10.02 -1.06 -13.55
C GLU A 130 -9.25 -2.04 -14.44
N GLN A 131 -7.91 -1.98 -14.43
CA GLN A 131 -7.07 -2.93 -15.15
C GLN A 131 -7.28 -4.35 -14.62
N PHE A 132 -7.33 -4.52 -13.29
CA PHE A 132 -7.64 -5.81 -12.67
C PHE A 132 -8.99 -6.35 -13.13
N GLN A 133 -10.05 -5.54 -13.05
CA GLN A 133 -11.40 -5.94 -13.46
C GLN A 133 -11.47 -6.30 -14.96
N SER A 134 -10.79 -5.54 -15.82
CA SER A 134 -10.75 -5.80 -17.26
C SER A 134 -10.10 -7.14 -17.62
N LYS A 135 -9.18 -7.62 -16.77
CA LYS A 135 -8.47 -8.89 -16.96
C LYS A 135 -9.25 -10.09 -16.47
N ILE A 136 -10.37 -9.91 -15.76
CA ILE A 136 -11.19 -11.02 -15.26
C ILE A 136 -11.66 -11.91 -16.42
N ALA A 137 -11.29 -13.19 -16.34
CA ALA A 137 -11.68 -14.20 -17.30
C ALA A 137 -13.13 -14.63 -17.05
N ARG A 138 -13.96 -14.41 -18.06
CA ARG A 138 -15.35 -14.89 -18.12
C ARG A 138 -15.53 -15.79 -19.34
N ASP A 139 -16.64 -16.51 -19.37
CA ASP A 139 -17.07 -17.29 -20.54
C ASP A 139 -17.35 -16.41 -21.77
N ARG A 140 -17.66 -17.02 -22.91
CA ARG A 140 -17.88 -16.30 -24.19
C ARG A 140 -18.99 -15.26 -24.11
N GLU A 141 -20.01 -15.51 -23.29
CA GLU A 141 -21.14 -14.58 -23.12
C GLU A 141 -20.85 -13.50 -22.08
N GLY A 142 -19.71 -13.57 -21.39
CA GLY A 142 -19.35 -12.66 -20.31
C GLY A 142 -20.21 -12.84 -19.05
N LYS A 143 -21.02 -13.90 -19.00
CA LYS A 143 -22.05 -14.13 -17.98
C LYS A 143 -21.52 -14.92 -16.80
N GLN A 144 -20.59 -15.84 -17.02
CA GLN A 144 -20.12 -16.76 -15.97
C GLN A 144 -18.60 -16.71 -15.80
N TYR A 145 -18.15 -16.80 -14.54
CA TYR A 145 -16.73 -17.01 -14.24
C TYR A 145 -16.26 -18.37 -14.73
N VAL A 146 -15.01 -18.40 -15.19
CA VAL A 146 -14.35 -19.64 -15.62
C VAL A 146 -13.99 -20.57 -14.44
N LEU A 147 -14.07 -20.05 -13.21
CA LEU A 147 -13.90 -20.80 -11.98
C LEU A 147 -15.22 -21.38 -11.45
N ALA A 148 -15.12 -22.40 -10.62
CA ALA A 148 -16.19 -23.01 -9.83
C ALA A 148 -15.72 -23.23 -8.38
N GLY A 149 -16.68 -23.52 -7.50
CA GLY A 149 -16.48 -23.64 -6.05
C GLY A 149 -16.98 -22.42 -5.28
N ASN A 150 -16.53 -22.28 -4.04
CA ASN A 150 -16.75 -21.10 -3.21
C ASN A 150 -15.82 -19.96 -3.65
N LEU A 151 -16.32 -19.16 -4.59
CA LEU A 151 -15.59 -18.01 -5.13
C LEU A 151 -15.76 -16.74 -4.31
N GLN A 152 -16.61 -16.74 -3.28
CA GLN A 152 -16.84 -15.55 -2.46
C GLN A 152 -16.77 -15.83 -0.95
N PRO A 153 -15.66 -16.40 -0.45
CA PRO A 153 -15.54 -16.73 0.95
C PRO A 153 -15.37 -15.48 1.83
N LYS A 154 -15.59 -15.63 3.14
CA LYS A 154 -15.26 -14.61 4.13
C LYS A 154 -13.92 -14.92 4.80
N LEU A 155 -13.15 -13.88 5.07
CA LEU A 155 -11.98 -13.98 5.94
C LEU A 155 -12.39 -14.35 7.36
N ASN A 156 -11.55 -15.11 8.05
CA ASN A 156 -11.66 -15.41 9.46
C ASN A 156 -10.31 -15.08 10.10
N LYS A 157 -10.30 -14.06 10.99
CA LYS A 157 -9.06 -13.53 11.58
C LYS A 157 -8.01 -13.23 10.51
N GLY A 158 -8.43 -12.57 9.44
CA GLY A 158 -7.56 -12.14 8.35
C GLY A 158 -7.18 -13.22 7.35
N THR A 159 -7.63 -14.46 7.51
CA THR A 159 -7.19 -15.58 6.67
C THR A 159 -8.36 -16.40 6.15
N VAL A 160 -8.16 -17.07 5.02
CA VAL A 160 -9.11 -18.05 4.49
C VAL A 160 -8.43 -19.14 3.69
N SER A 161 -8.91 -20.38 3.84
CA SER A 161 -8.48 -21.53 3.05
C SER A 161 -9.41 -21.70 1.85
N LEU A 162 -8.83 -21.84 0.66
CA LEU A 162 -9.52 -22.06 -0.61
C LEU A 162 -9.47 -23.56 -0.94
N SER A 163 -10.47 -24.32 -0.50
CA SER A 163 -10.50 -25.79 -0.59
C SER A 163 -11.26 -26.35 -1.78
N ASP A 164 -12.03 -25.53 -2.49
CA ASP A 164 -12.95 -25.98 -3.54
C ASP A 164 -12.88 -25.12 -4.82
N VAL A 165 -11.89 -24.24 -4.93
CA VAL A 165 -11.68 -23.42 -6.12
C VAL A 165 -11.05 -24.25 -7.23
N MET A 166 -11.71 -24.29 -8.40
CA MET A 166 -11.26 -25.06 -9.57
C MET A 166 -11.64 -24.37 -10.88
N PHE A 167 -10.93 -24.68 -11.96
CA PHE A 167 -11.38 -24.28 -13.30
C PHE A 167 -12.51 -25.18 -13.78
N ARG A 168 -13.55 -24.59 -14.37
CA ARG A 168 -14.64 -25.36 -14.99
C ARG A 168 -14.10 -26.23 -16.12
N SER A 169 -14.63 -27.46 -16.21
CA SER A 169 -14.34 -28.37 -17.33
C SER A 169 -14.98 -27.86 -18.61
N SER A 170 -14.21 -27.09 -19.39
CA SER A 170 -14.55 -26.72 -20.76
C SER A 170 -13.32 -26.86 -21.65
N GLN A 171 -13.51 -27.32 -22.89
CA GLN A 171 -12.44 -27.38 -23.88
C GLN A 171 -11.84 -26.00 -24.20
N ARG A 172 -12.51 -24.90 -23.78
CA ARG A 172 -12.16 -23.54 -24.14
C ARG A 172 -11.15 -22.88 -23.21
N HIS A 173 -11.02 -23.36 -21.98
CA HIS A 173 -9.97 -22.88 -21.05
C HIS A 173 -8.68 -23.71 -21.17
N ASN A 174 -8.73 -24.79 -21.95
CA ASN A 174 -7.59 -25.65 -22.21
C ASN A 174 -6.50 -24.89 -22.99
N GLY A 175 -5.27 -24.98 -22.48
CA GLY A 175 -4.11 -24.32 -23.05
C GLY A 175 -4.01 -22.83 -22.73
N GLY A 176 -5.02 -22.25 -22.07
CA GLY A 176 -5.02 -20.85 -21.68
C GLY A 176 -4.07 -20.58 -20.52
N ILE A 177 -3.60 -19.33 -20.45
CA ILE A 177 -2.69 -18.83 -19.43
C ILE A 177 -3.47 -17.88 -18.54
N PHE A 178 -3.42 -18.15 -17.24
CA PHE A 178 -4.23 -17.44 -16.26
C PHE A 178 -3.40 -17.09 -15.04
N LYS A 179 -3.85 -16.06 -14.31
CA LYS A 179 -3.47 -15.78 -12.93
C LYS A 179 -4.69 -16.02 -12.04
N LEU A 180 -4.48 -16.33 -10.77
CA LEU A 180 -5.55 -16.27 -9.78
C LEU A 180 -5.54 -14.87 -9.15
N GLY A 181 -6.70 -14.24 -9.08
CA GLY A 181 -6.92 -12.93 -8.47
C GLY A 181 -7.82 -13.04 -7.25
N ALA A 182 -7.61 -12.16 -6.27
CA ALA A 182 -8.54 -11.98 -5.16
C ALA A 182 -8.67 -10.51 -4.77
N TRP A 183 -9.89 -10.08 -4.48
CA TRP A 183 -10.20 -8.72 -4.06
C TRP A 183 -11.27 -8.70 -2.98
N VAL A 184 -11.36 -7.61 -2.22
CA VAL A 184 -12.39 -7.45 -1.19
C VAL A 184 -13.64 -6.86 -1.83
N VAL A 185 -14.79 -7.49 -1.56
CA VAL A 185 -16.10 -7.05 -2.05
C VAL A 185 -16.71 -5.99 -1.14
N ASP A 186 -16.41 -6.09 0.16
CA ASP A 186 -16.87 -5.12 1.15
C ASP A 186 -16.13 -3.79 1.00
N THR A 187 -16.83 -2.68 1.20
CA THR A 187 -16.26 -1.33 1.21
C THR A 187 -15.99 -0.88 2.64
N PHE A 188 -14.85 -0.23 2.88
CA PHE A 188 -14.49 0.32 4.18
C PHE A 188 -14.24 1.82 4.10
N ASP A 189 -14.71 2.55 5.10
CA ASP A 189 -14.45 3.98 5.19
C ASP A 189 -12.95 4.20 5.50
N GLY A 190 -12.25 4.87 4.59
CA GLY A 190 -10.86 5.27 4.81
C GLY A 190 -9.84 4.12 4.84
N SER A 191 -10.17 2.91 4.38
CA SER A 191 -9.19 1.82 4.22
C SER A 191 -9.34 1.18 2.84
N GLN A 192 -8.26 1.19 2.05
CA GLN A 192 -8.20 0.50 0.77
C GLN A 192 -7.40 -0.79 0.91
N VAL A 193 -7.96 -1.89 0.38
CA VAL A 193 -7.30 -3.19 0.34
C VAL A 193 -6.84 -3.48 -1.08
N ILE A 194 -5.53 -3.63 -1.27
CA ILE A 194 -4.92 -3.96 -2.56
C ILE A 194 -5.22 -5.42 -2.93
N GLU A 195 -5.56 -5.67 -4.19
CA GLU A 195 -5.90 -7.00 -4.72
C GLU A 195 -4.69 -7.93 -4.80
N ALA A 196 -4.91 -9.21 -4.47
CA ALA A 196 -3.91 -10.25 -4.66
C ALA A 196 -3.92 -10.77 -6.10
N LYS A 197 -2.73 -11.11 -6.60
CA LYS A 197 -2.53 -11.80 -7.87
C LYS A 197 -1.46 -12.86 -7.70
N THR A 198 -1.62 -14.02 -8.35
CA THR A 198 -0.54 -15.02 -8.46
C THR A 198 0.29 -14.79 -9.73
N LYS A 199 1.39 -15.54 -9.85
CA LYS A 199 2.07 -15.73 -11.14
C LYS A 199 1.14 -16.38 -12.16
N SER A 200 1.45 -16.17 -13.44
CA SER A 200 0.79 -16.84 -14.55
C SER A 200 1.05 -18.34 -14.52
N PHE A 201 0.04 -19.12 -14.86
CA PHE A 201 0.14 -20.57 -15.03
C PHE A 201 -0.74 -21.05 -16.18
N LYS A 202 -0.34 -22.15 -16.80
CA LYS A 202 -1.10 -22.80 -17.88
C LYS A 202 -2.14 -23.76 -17.29
N VAL A 203 -3.36 -23.70 -17.83
CA VAL A 203 -4.43 -24.64 -17.51
C VAL A 203 -4.56 -25.69 -18.61
N LEU A 204 -4.57 -26.96 -18.22
CA LEU A 204 -4.65 -28.12 -19.12
C LEU A 204 -6.03 -28.79 -19.05
N ASP A 205 -6.43 -29.48 -20.12
CA ASP A 205 -7.62 -30.33 -20.13
C ASP A 205 -7.39 -31.60 -19.30
N TYR A 206 -8.40 -31.98 -18.53
CA TYR A 206 -8.46 -33.25 -17.81
C TYR A 206 -8.30 -34.47 -18.75
N ARG A 207 -8.76 -34.38 -20.01
CA ARG A 207 -8.75 -35.51 -20.97
C ARG A 207 -7.35 -36.02 -21.32
N GLY A 208 -6.30 -35.22 -21.16
CA GLY A 208 -4.91 -35.62 -21.43
C GLY A 208 -4.23 -36.41 -20.30
N LYS A 209 -4.99 -36.89 -19.30
CA LYS A 209 -4.45 -37.61 -18.13
C LYS A 209 -4.11 -39.08 -18.41
N TYR A 210 -4.61 -39.64 -19.52
CA TYR A 210 -4.45 -41.05 -19.89
C TYR A 210 -3.91 -41.24 -21.31
N THR A 211 -3.35 -40.20 -21.91
CA THR A 211 -2.69 -40.29 -23.23
C THR A 211 -1.18 -40.30 -23.08
#